data_AF-A0A352DXR1-F1
#
_entry.id   AF-A0A352DXR1-F1
#
_cell.length_a   1.000
_cell.length_b   1.000
_cell.length_c   1.000
_cell.angle_alpha   90.00
_cell.angle_beta   90.00
_cell.angle_gamma   90.00
#
_symmetry.space_group_name_H-M   'P 1'
#
loop_
_entity.id
_entity.type
_entity.pdbx_description
1 polymer ?
#
loop_
_entity_poly.entity_id
_entity_poly.type
_entity_poly.pdbx_seq_one_letter_code
_entity_poly.pdbx_strand_id
1 'polypeptide(L)'
;VVQVVDPRGRRTALELVAGDGGAAGAHEETCRLGTYAFDVEPPADLTASPIRLGMAVNPDVETAAVEHVPAADVARLFAPHAVTSLAGTAEDPTLHSTLAGRREIWRTLIIVVFSLIGLEFVLGTLRPAAAPGEAQAAGSWTSRLEARLARAVGTTAGPEAA
;
A
#
# COMPACT_ATOMS: atom_id res chain seq x y z
N VAL A 1 -22.08 6.11 -13.81
CA VAL A 1 -21.71 5.59 -12.47
C VAL A 1 -21.11 4.20 -12.64
N VAL A 2 -20.11 3.80 -11.86
CA VAL A 2 -19.55 2.43 -11.93
C VAL A 2 -19.88 1.67 -10.65
N GLN A 3 -20.45 0.48 -10.80
CA GLN A 3 -20.78 -0.41 -9.69
C GLN A 3 -19.96 -1.70 -9.82
N VAL A 4 -19.31 -2.11 -8.73
CA VAL A 4 -18.60 -3.38 -8.62
C VAL A 4 -19.48 -4.38 -7.89
N VAL A 5 -19.63 -5.57 -8.44
CA VAL A 5 -20.20 -6.74 -7.78
C VAL A 5 -19.07 -7.68 -7.41
N ASP A 6 -18.86 -7.92 -6.12
CA ASP A 6 -17.81 -8.81 -5.62
C ASP A 6 -18.20 -10.29 -5.71
N PRO A 7 -17.27 -11.25 -5.47
CA PRO A 7 -17.56 -12.68 -5.52
C PRO A 7 -18.62 -13.16 -4.52
N ARG A 8 -18.96 -12.34 -3.50
CA ARG A 8 -20.03 -12.61 -2.54
C ARG A 8 -21.37 -12.01 -2.99
N GLY A 9 -21.41 -11.37 -4.16
CA GLY A 9 -22.56 -10.68 -4.70
C GLY A 9 -22.84 -9.32 -4.08
N ARG A 10 -21.95 -8.80 -3.22
CA ARG A 10 -22.12 -7.47 -2.64
C ARG A 10 -21.80 -6.42 -3.70
N ARG A 11 -22.64 -5.40 -3.76
CA ARG A 11 -22.49 -4.29 -4.69
C ARG A 11 -21.88 -3.08 -4.01
N THR A 12 -20.91 -2.46 -4.66
CA THR A 12 -20.20 -1.28 -4.13
C THR A 12 -20.04 -0.27 -5.25
N ALA A 13 -20.38 0.99 -4.99
CA ALA A 13 -20.11 2.07 -5.93
C ALA A 13 -18.59 2.31 -5.99
N LEU A 14 -18.04 2.38 -7.20
CA LEU A 14 -16.65 2.74 -7.42
C LEU A 14 -16.57 4.24 -7.60
N GLU A 15 -15.83 4.91 -6.72
CA GLU A 15 -15.47 6.31 -6.93
C GLU A 15 -14.46 6.40 -8.07
N LEU A 16 -14.81 7.19 -9.08
CA LEU A 16 -13.96 7.44 -10.23
C LEU A 16 -13.39 8.84 -10.14
N VAL A 17 -12.09 8.95 -10.40
CA VAL A 17 -11.38 10.20 -10.59
C VAL A 17 -11.14 10.37 -12.08
N ALA A 18 -11.56 11.51 -12.63
CA ALA A 18 -11.31 11.85 -14.03
C ALA A 18 -9.82 12.23 -14.21
N GLY A 19 -9.23 11.79 -15.32
CA GLY A 19 -7.88 12.14 -15.75
C GLY A 19 -7.80 12.36 -17.26
N ASP A 20 -6.60 12.64 -17.77
CA ASP A 20 -6.40 12.91 -19.20
C ASP A 20 -6.68 11.66 -20.04
N GLY A 21 -7.83 11.66 -20.73
CA GLY A 21 -8.24 10.59 -21.63
C GLY A 21 -9.00 9.42 -20.98
N GLY A 22 -9.39 9.52 -19.70
CA GLY A 22 -10.15 8.45 -19.05
C GLY A 22 -10.58 8.75 -17.62
N ALA A 23 -11.19 7.74 -16.98
CA ALA A 23 -11.55 7.77 -15.57
C ALA A 23 -10.93 6.55 -14.87
N ALA A 24 -10.33 6.76 -13.71
CA ALA A 24 -9.69 5.71 -12.91
C ALA A 24 -10.37 5.62 -11.55
N GLY A 25 -10.61 4.41 -11.06
CA GLY A 25 -11.14 4.15 -9.72
C GLY A 25 -10.43 2.96 -9.09
N ALA A 26 -10.34 2.95 -7.76
CA ALA A 26 -9.71 1.87 -7.02
C ALA A 26 -10.75 1.10 -6.19
N HIS A 27 -10.72 -0.23 -6.27
CA HIS A 27 -11.53 -1.10 -5.43
C HIS A 27 -10.63 -1.82 -4.42
N GLU A 28 -10.85 -1.57 -3.13
CA GLU A 28 -9.96 -2.05 -2.06
C GLU A 28 -10.00 -3.58 -1.86
N GLU A 29 -11.12 -4.22 -2.19
CA GLU A 29 -11.33 -5.66 -1.92
C GLU A 29 -11.08 -6.53 -3.17
N THR A 30 -10.04 -6.26 -3.95
CA THR A 30 -9.65 -7.10 -5.12
C THR A 30 -8.79 -8.31 -4.77
N CYS A 31 -8.48 -8.54 -3.49
CA CYS A 31 -7.62 -9.66 -3.06
C CYS A 31 -8.35 -11.00 -2.88
N ARG A 32 -9.68 -11.07 -3.08
CA ARG A 32 -10.43 -12.31 -2.91
C ARG A 32 -10.47 -13.09 -4.22
N LEU A 33 -10.24 -14.40 -4.13
CA LEU A 33 -10.48 -15.33 -5.23
C LEU A 33 -11.95 -15.24 -5.68
N GLY A 34 -12.15 -15.14 -6.99
CA GLY A 34 -13.48 -15.24 -7.60
C GLY A 34 -13.70 -14.25 -8.74
N THR A 35 -14.96 -14.17 -9.16
CA THR A 35 -15.38 -13.32 -10.27
C THR A 35 -15.99 -12.02 -9.75
N TYR A 36 -15.52 -10.92 -10.32
CA TYR A 36 -16.03 -9.58 -10.12
C TYR A 36 -16.75 -9.13 -11.39
N ALA A 37 -17.85 -8.39 -11.25
CA ALA A 37 -18.52 -7.74 -12.37
C ALA A 37 -18.50 -6.22 -12.17
N PHE A 38 -18.25 -5.48 -13.24
CA PHE A 38 -18.29 -4.03 -13.26
C PHE A 38 -19.41 -3.59 -14.18
N ASP A 39 -20.43 -2.97 -13.61
CA ASP A 39 -21.54 -2.38 -14.34
C ASP A 39 -21.24 -0.89 -14.50
N VAL A 40 -21.00 -0.47 -15.75
CA VAL A 40 -20.67 0.90 -16.12
C VAL A 40 -21.90 1.53 -16.76
N GLU A 41 -22.52 2.45 -16.02
CA GLU A 41 -23.61 3.28 -16.54
C GLU A 41 -23.04 4.51 -17.23
N PRO A 42 -23.47 4.78 -18.48
CA PRO A 42 -23.12 6.03 -19.16
C PRO A 42 -23.71 7.22 -18.42
N PRO A 43 -23.09 8.41 -18.54
CA PRO A 43 -23.65 9.62 -17.94
C PRO A 43 -25.00 9.97 -18.60
N ALA A 44 -25.86 10.66 -17.85
CA ALA A 44 -27.29 10.83 -18.19
C ALA A 44 -27.54 11.62 -19.49
N ASP A 45 -26.52 12.33 -19.98
CA ASP A 45 -26.50 13.11 -21.22
C ASP A 45 -26.10 12.28 -22.45
N LEU A 46 -25.65 11.04 -22.26
CA LEU A 46 -25.23 10.13 -23.32
C LEU A 46 -26.22 8.97 -23.47
N THR A 47 -26.86 8.88 -24.63
CA THR A 47 -27.69 7.73 -25.02
C THR A 47 -26.79 6.56 -25.45
N ALA A 48 -26.13 5.94 -24.48
CA ALA A 48 -25.34 4.73 -24.68
C ALA A 48 -25.93 3.56 -23.89
N SER A 49 -25.63 2.33 -24.31
CA SER A 49 -26.00 1.14 -23.55
C SER A 49 -25.06 0.95 -22.36
N PRO A 50 -25.57 0.48 -21.20
CA PRO A 50 -24.72 0.07 -20.09
C PRO A 50 -23.70 -0.97 -20.52
N ILE A 51 -22.46 -0.83 -20.06
CA ILE A 51 -21.38 -1.76 -20.35
C ILE A 51 -21.17 -2.63 -19.13
N ARG A 52 -21.13 -3.96 -19.32
CA ARG A 52 -20.79 -4.90 -18.27
C ARG A 52 -19.45 -5.55 -18.57
N LEU A 53 -18.52 -5.44 -17.62
CA LEU A 53 -17.19 -6.04 -17.70
C LEU A 53 -17.04 -7.12 -16.63
N GLY A 54 -16.36 -8.21 -16.95
CA GLY A 54 -16.05 -9.28 -16.00
C GLY A 54 -14.55 -9.35 -15.73
N MET A 55 -14.18 -9.57 -14.47
CA MET A 55 -12.80 -9.79 -14.04
C MET A 55 -12.74 -11.03 -13.15
N ALA A 56 -11.83 -11.95 -13.45
CA ALA A 56 -11.55 -13.10 -12.60
C ALA A 56 -10.24 -12.85 -11.86
N VAL A 57 -10.25 -12.95 -10.53
CA VAL A 57 -9.06 -12.81 -9.69
C VAL A 57 -8.68 -14.18 -9.16
N ASN A 58 -7.41 -14.56 -9.33
CA ASN A 58 -6.79 -15.70 -8.68
C ASN A 58 -5.54 -15.24 -7.91
N PRO A 59 -5.60 -15.14 -6.56
CA PRO A 59 -4.49 -14.63 -5.74
C PRO A 59 -3.36 -15.65 -5.55
N ASP A 60 -3.55 -16.91 -5.91
CA ASP A 60 -2.59 -17.98 -5.64
C ASP A 60 -1.94 -18.46 -6.95
N VAL A 61 -0.86 -17.79 -7.34
CA VAL A 61 -0.07 -18.15 -8.53
C VAL A 61 1.02 -19.17 -8.17
N GLU A 62 1.36 -19.33 -6.88
CA GLU A 62 2.47 -20.17 -6.43
C GLU A 62 2.06 -21.56 -5.94
N THR A 63 0.84 -21.76 -5.40
CA THR A 63 0.41 -23.09 -4.91
C THR A 63 -0.75 -23.72 -5.67
N ALA A 64 -1.34 -23.02 -6.64
CA ALA A 64 -2.37 -23.59 -7.49
C ALA A 64 -1.72 -24.51 -8.55
N ALA A 65 -1.84 -25.82 -8.38
CA ALA A 65 -1.60 -26.81 -9.43
C ALA A 65 -2.72 -26.75 -10.50
N VAL A 66 -2.98 -25.55 -11.03
CA VAL A 66 -3.92 -25.32 -12.11
C VAL A 66 -3.10 -25.30 -13.39
N GLU A 67 -3.41 -26.25 -14.27
CA GLU A 67 -2.87 -26.29 -15.62
C GLU A 67 -3.12 -24.93 -16.29
N HIS A 68 -2.03 -24.25 -16.68
CA HIS A 68 -2.14 -22.94 -17.32
C HIS A 68 -2.91 -23.11 -18.62
N VAL A 69 -4.09 -22.48 -18.72
CA VAL A 69 -4.83 -22.44 -19.96
C VAL A 69 -4.09 -21.50 -20.92
N PRO A 70 -3.67 -21.96 -22.11
CA PRO A 70 -3.01 -21.11 -23.09
C PRO A 70 -3.87 -19.89 -23.43
N ALA A 71 -3.24 -18.72 -23.58
CA ALA A 71 -3.95 -17.47 -23.90
C ALA A 71 -4.83 -17.57 -25.16
N ALA A 72 -4.43 -18.37 -26.14
CA ALA A 72 -5.20 -18.64 -27.35
C ALA A 72 -6.53 -19.37 -27.06
N ASP A 73 -6.53 -20.26 -26.07
CA ASP A 73 -7.71 -21.03 -25.68
C ASP A 73 -8.70 -20.15 -24.91
N VAL A 74 -8.18 -19.27 -24.05
CA VAL A 74 -8.97 -18.23 -23.39
C VAL A 74 -9.58 -17.29 -24.44
N ALA A 75 -8.78 -16.75 -25.37
CA ALA A 75 -9.28 -15.86 -26.42
C ALA A 75 -10.37 -16.51 -27.29
N ARG A 76 -10.21 -17.80 -27.60
CA ARG A 76 -11.19 -18.58 -28.35
C ARG A 76 -12.49 -18.82 -27.55
N LEU A 77 -12.40 -19.06 -26.25
CA LEU A 77 -13.56 -19.25 -25.39
C LEU A 77 -14.43 -17.98 -25.30
N PHE A 78 -13.80 -16.82 -25.26
CA PHE A 78 -14.47 -15.54 -25.09
C PHE A 78 -14.81 -14.81 -26.40
N ALA A 79 -14.45 -15.37 -27.56
CA ALA A 79 -14.82 -14.82 -28.86
C ALA A 79 -16.36 -14.63 -28.98
N PRO A 80 -16.85 -13.51 -29.58
CA PRO A 80 -16.09 -12.47 -30.27
C PRO A 80 -15.58 -11.33 -29.38
N HIS A 81 -15.66 -11.46 -28.05
CA HIS A 81 -15.34 -10.39 -27.12
C HIS A 81 -13.82 -10.22 -26.96
N ALA A 82 -13.37 -8.98 -26.82
CA ALA A 82 -11.98 -8.67 -26.56
C ALA A 82 -11.57 -9.17 -25.16
N VAL A 83 -10.46 -9.91 -25.10
CA VAL A 83 -9.88 -10.39 -23.85
C VAL A 83 -8.57 -9.65 -23.61
N THR A 84 -8.46 -8.99 -22.47
CA THR A 84 -7.22 -8.35 -22.00
C THR A 84 -6.69 -9.14 -20.81
N SER A 85 -5.50 -9.71 -20.94
CA SER A 85 -4.82 -10.39 -19.84
C SER A 85 -3.96 -9.38 -19.07
N LEU A 86 -4.28 -9.17 -17.80
CA LEU A 86 -3.49 -8.34 -16.88
C LEU A 86 -2.71 -9.27 -15.96
N ALA A 87 -1.40 -9.40 -16.19
CA ALA A 87 -0.50 -10.14 -15.32
C ALA A 87 0.11 -9.18 -14.30
N GLY A 88 -0.52 -9.03 -13.13
CA GLY A 88 0.07 -8.32 -12.00
C GLY A 88 0.88 -9.30 -11.15
N THR A 89 2.21 -9.17 -11.14
CA THR A 89 3.03 -9.83 -10.11
C THR A 89 3.21 -8.86 -8.93
N ALA A 90 3.55 -9.36 -7.75
CA ALA A 90 3.91 -8.51 -6.61
C ALA A 90 5.11 -7.58 -6.91
N GLU A 91 5.85 -7.84 -7.98
CA GLU A 91 7.00 -7.07 -8.47
C GLU A 91 6.73 -6.30 -9.77
N ASP A 92 5.46 -6.07 -10.14
CA ASP A 92 5.15 -5.20 -11.27
C ASP A 92 5.71 -3.79 -11.01
N PRO A 93 6.70 -3.30 -11.80
CA PRO A 93 7.39 -2.04 -11.54
C PRO A 93 6.44 -0.83 -11.60
N THR A 94 5.31 -0.96 -12.31
CA THR A 94 4.31 0.11 -12.42
C THR A 94 3.46 0.22 -11.15
N LEU A 95 3.10 -0.89 -10.52
CA LEU A 95 2.30 -0.94 -9.29
C LEU A 95 3.16 -0.83 -8.01
N HIS A 96 4.45 -1.13 -8.10
CA HIS A 96 5.38 -1.09 -6.96
C HIS A 96 5.45 0.30 -6.34
N SER A 97 5.56 1.35 -7.16
CA SER A 97 5.66 2.73 -6.67
C SER A 97 4.42 3.21 -5.92
N THR A 98 3.23 2.70 -6.28
CA THR A 98 1.94 3.20 -5.77
C THR A 98 1.44 2.39 -4.57
N LEU A 99 1.73 1.09 -4.51
CA LEU A 99 1.23 0.18 -3.46
C LEU A 99 2.31 -0.28 -2.47
N ALA A 100 3.59 -0.34 -2.85
CA ALA A 100 4.67 -0.82 -1.96
C ALA A 100 5.05 0.19 -0.86
N GLY A 101 4.74 1.48 -1.05
CA GLY A 101 5.03 2.52 -0.04
C GLY A 101 4.48 2.19 1.34
N ARG A 102 3.33 1.49 1.43
CA ARG A 102 2.74 1.09 2.72
C ARG A 102 3.36 -0.18 3.31
N ARG A 103 3.80 -1.14 2.48
CA ARG A 103 4.38 -2.42 2.93
C ARG A 103 5.85 -2.27 3.36
N GLU A 104 6.60 -1.39 2.70
CA GLU A 104 8.00 -1.15 3.02
C GLU A 104 8.21 -0.39 4.33
N ILE A 105 7.27 0.50 4.70
CA ILE A 105 7.30 1.20 6.00
C ILE A 105 7.25 0.19 7.15
N TRP A 106 6.37 -0.81 7.08
CA TRP A 106 6.25 -1.81 8.15
C TRP A 106 7.51 -2.65 8.32
N ARG A 107 8.11 -3.14 7.21
CA ARG A 107 9.36 -3.90 7.28
C ARG A 107 10.50 -3.07 7.86
N THR A 108 10.60 -1.81 7.44
CA THR A 108 11.64 -0.88 7.92
C THR A 108 11.42 -0.54 9.40
N LEU A 109 10.18 -0.28 9.80
CA LEU A 109 9.81 0.00 11.18
C LEU A 109 10.13 -1.18 12.09
N ILE A 110 9.82 -2.41 11.66
CA ILE A 110 10.15 -3.63 12.40
C ILE A 110 11.67 -3.73 12.61
N ILE A 111 12.48 -3.54 11.55
CA ILE A 111 13.94 -3.58 11.65
C ILE A 111 14.46 -2.51 12.62
N VAL A 112 13.94 -1.29 12.55
CA VAL A 112 14.32 -0.19 13.45
C VAL A 112 13.99 -0.51 14.90
N VAL A 113 12.79 -1.02 15.18
CA VAL A 113 12.37 -1.39 16.54
C VAL A 113 13.25 -2.51 17.10
N PHE A 114 13.48 -3.58 16.34
CA PHE A 114 14.37 -4.67 16.78
C PHE A 114 15.80 -4.18 17.01
N SER A 115 16.29 -3.26 16.18
CA SER A 115 17.62 -2.66 16.34
C SER A 115 17.72 -1.83 17.63
N LEU A 116 16.69 -1.03 17.94
CA LEU A 116 16.63 -0.25 19.17
C LEU A 116 16.60 -1.15 20.41
N ILE A 117 15.75 -2.18 20.41
CA ILE A 117 15.66 -3.17 21.50
C ILE A 117 16.99 -3.89 21.68
N GLY A 118 17.61 -4.35 20.58
CA GLY A 118 18.91 -5.03 20.62
C GLY A 118 20.02 -4.12 21.16
N LEU A 119 20.04 -2.86 20.73
CA LEU A 119 20.99 -1.86 21.22
C LEU A 119 20.81 -1.59 22.72
N GLU A 120 19.56 -1.46 23.18
CA GLU A 120 19.24 -1.27 24.59
C GLU A 120 19.69 -2.47 25.43
N PHE A 121 19.46 -3.70 24.93
CA PHE A 121 19.93 -4.91 25.58
C PHE A 121 21.46 -4.94 25.69
N VAL A 122 22.19 -4.64 24.61
CA VAL A 122 23.66 -4.57 24.61
C VAL A 122 24.15 -3.52 25.60
N LEU A 123 23.61 -2.30 25.57
CA LEU A 123 23.98 -1.23 26.50
C LEU A 123 23.63 -1.57 27.96
N GLY A 124 22.53 -2.28 28.19
CA GLY A 124 22.13 -2.77 29.50
C GLY A 124 23.08 -3.84 30.04
N THR A 125 23.53 -4.77 29.19
CA THR A 125 24.50 -5.81 29.59
C THR A 125 25.91 -5.27 29.82
N LEU A 126 26.28 -4.18 29.16
CA LEU A 126 27.58 -3.54 29.31
C LEU A 126 27.62 -2.49 30.43
N ARG A 127 26.48 -2.13 31.04
CA ARG A 127 26.46 -1.23 32.18
C ARG A 127 27.05 -1.97 33.40
N PRO A 128 28.20 -1.53 33.93
CA PRO A 128 28.69 -2.05 35.19
C PRO A 128 27.65 -1.74 36.28
N ALA A 129 27.41 -2.69 37.18
CA ALA A 129 26.55 -2.48 38.34
C ALA A 129 27.09 -1.28 39.12
N ALA A 130 26.44 -0.13 38.98
CA ALA A 130 26.84 1.08 39.67
C ALA A 130 26.73 0.85 41.18
N ALA A 131 27.82 1.10 41.90
CA ALA A 131 27.82 1.06 43.35
C ALA A 131 26.74 2.03 43.88
N PRO A 132 26.04 1.68 44.97
CA PRO A 132 24.95 2.50 45.50
C PRO A 132 25.53 3.80 46.05
N GLY A 133 25.45 4.88 45.25
CA GLY A 133 25.92 6.21 45.65
C GLY A 133 26.12 7.24 44.52
N GLU A 134 26.33 6.81 43.27
CA GLU A 134 26.70 7.72 42.16
C GLU A 134 25.58 8.04 41.16
N ALA A 135 24.34 7.65 41.44
CA ALA A 135 23.23 7.75 40.49
C ALA A 135 22.66 9.18 40.28
N GLN A 136 23.28 10.23 40.84
CA GLN A 136 22.71 11.59 40.79
C GLN A 136 23.52 12.61 39.97
N ALA A 137 24.70 12.25 39.44
CA ALA A 137 25.53 13.16 38.64
C ALA A 137 25.45 12.93 37.11
N ALA A 138 24.89 11.80 36.66
CA ALA A 138 24.76 11.50 35.23
C ALA A 138 23.45 12.06 34.67
N GLY A 139 23.46 13.36 34.36
CA GLY A 139 22.35 14.07 33.71
C GLY A 139 21.78 13.26 32.54
N SER A 140 20.47 12.99 32.62
CA SER A 140 19.76 12.07 31.75
C SER A 140 19.97 12.42 30.28
N TRP A 141 20.22 11.41 29.45
CA TRP A 141 20.40 11.56 28.01
C TRP A 141 19.22 12.28 27.33
N THR A 142 18.02 12.18 27.92
CA THR A 142 16.82 12.91 27.52
C THR A 142 17.00 14.43 27.57
N SER A 143 17.65 14.97 28.61
CA SER A 143 17.93 16.41 28.74
C SER A 143 18.88 16.93 27.66
N ARG A 144 19.82 16.08 27.20
CA ARG A 144 20.76 16.41 26.11
C ARG A 144 20.09 16.39 24.74
N LEU A 145 19.05 15.58 24.57
CA LEU A 145 18.25 15.48 23.36
C LEU A 145 17.28 16.65 23.24
N GLU A 146 16.60 17.00 24.33
CA GLU A 146 15.77 18.21 24.42
C GLU A 146 16.58 19.47 24.11
N ALA A 147 17.79 19.60 24.67
CA ALA A 147 18.67 20.74 24.39
C ALA A 147 19.13 20.82 22.93
N ARG A 148 19.24 19.69 22.23
CA ARG A 148 19.58 19.65 20.80
C ARG A 148 18.39 19.97 19.91
N LEU A 149 17.20 19.48 20.27
CA LEU A 149 15.96 19.77 19.54
C LEU A 149 15.56 21.25 19.69
N ALA A 150 15.66 21.81 20.89
CA ALA A 150 15.43 23.23 21.12
C ALA A 150 16.36 24.12 20.28
N ARG A 151 17.62 23.69 20.08
CA ARG A 151 18.61 24.42 19.27
C ARG A 151 18.36 24.31 17.76
N ALA A 152 17.75 23.22 17.30
CA ALA A 152 17.40 23.03 15.88
C ALA A 152 16.11 23.77 15.49
N VAL A 153 15.18 23.96 16.44
CA VAL A 153 13.91 24.67 16.22
C VAL A 153 14.08 26.20 16.36
N GLY A 154 15.10 26.68 17.06
CA GLY A 154 15.35 28.11 17.28
C GLY A 154 16.03 28.89 16.14
N THR A 155 16.38 28.28 15.01
CA THR A 155 17.15 28.94 13.91
C THR A 155 16.33 29.43 12.71
N THR A 156 14.99 29.55 12.84
CA THR A 156 14.15 30.21 11.82
C THR A 156 13.34 31.37 12.39
N ALA A 157 14.02 32.34 12.98
CA ALA A 157 13.53 33.70 13.15
C ALA A 157 14.65 34.65 12.70
N GLY A 158 14.50 35.22 11.51
CA GLY A 158 15.50 36.06 10.88
C GLY A 158 15.65 37.43 11.54
N PRO A 159 16.65 38.21 11.12
CA PRO A 159 16.62 39.65 11.28
C PRO A 159 16.18 40.29 9.96
N GLU A 160 14.94 40.78 9.93
CA GLU A 160 14.58 41.97 9.18
C GLU A 160 14.97 43.17 10.07
N ALA A 161 15.91 44.01 9.64
CA ALA A 161 15.98 45.42 10.03
C ALA A 161 17.08 46.18 9.27
N ALA A 162 16.60 47.23 8.59
CA ALA A 162 17.26 48.50 8.21
C ALA A 162 18.28 48.49 7.06
#